data_AF-A0A7C5PS23-F1
#
_entry.id   AF-A0A7C5PS23-F1
#
_cell.length_a   1.000
_cell.length_b   1.000
_cell.length_c   1.000
_cell.angle_alpha   90.00
_cell.angle_beta   90.00
_cell.angle_gamma   90.00
#
_symmetry.space_group_name_H-M   'P 1'
#
loop_
_entity.id
_entity.type
_entity.pdbx_description
1 polymer ?
#
loop_
_entity_poly.entity_id
_entity_poly.type
_entity_poly.pdbx_seq_one_letter_code
_entity_poly.pdbx_strand_id
1 'polypeptide(L)'
;MHAWLGIHILSRGVIFVDLALAQIAALGAMTGILFGIEPGTTLSYVFALGFTLVGALVFSLTRFEKSKIPQEAIIGIVYAVAGALGIVVTAGTPDIHAVEKVRHILMGRSIVWVSGAVVLKTSLVYGGVALVHYLFRKPFLLVSTRPEEARERGMNLRFWDFLFYTTFGVVITSSVQIAGVLLVFCFLIVPAVFGAMWAEKISTRLFLGWGLGTLASMIGLLLSYELPSGPVIVVVFGGLLLSSGMVKLLLSGRRKAQITGGAGLIVGLSLLVLLFASRFHAAAESEENTGSRTGTAGEGVQGTPSHKAVPHEDLSLRHMERELLSSDSSRREKALEVLRAHPNPKLLPALHKALQREDDPDLRIHIAEEGMRMRDRAFVGEVVQLIGKTEMPFFREEAIHLLKRFVELPPELTRAEDLDASRLASWWKKAGKQLVWDPKKHRFASPGN
;
A
#
# COMPACT_ATOMS: atom_id res chain seq x y z
N MET A 1 -16.82 7.84 -13.08
CA MET A 1 -16.83 8.92 -12.06
C MET A 1 -15.52 9.69 -11.99
N HIS A 2 -14.35 9.04 -11.83
CA HIS A 2 -13.07 9.73 -11.71
C HIS A 2 -12.78 10.75 -12.82
N ALA A 3 -12.94 10.41 -14.10
CA ALA A 3 -12.73 11.37 -15.19
C ALA A 3 -13.63 12.63 -15.11
N TRP A 4 -14.88 12.51 -14.63
CA TRP A 4 -15.78 13.65 -14.43
C TRP A 4 -15.28 14.56 -13.32
N LEU A 5 -14.93 13.99 -12.17
CA LEU A 5 -14.39 14.72 -11.03
C LEU A 5 -13.05 15.37 -11.39
N GLY A 6 -12.18 14.65 -12.10
CA GLY A 6 -10.90 15.15 -12.60
C GLY A 6 -11.04 16.37 -13.50
N ILE A 7 -12.08 16.45 -14.34
CA ILE A 7 -12.36 17.66 -15.14
C ILE A 7 -12.66 18.85 -14.22
N HIS A 8 -13.47 18.67 -13.18
CA HIS A 8 -13.75 19.73 -12.20
C HIS A 8 -12.50 20.16 -11.44
N ILE A 9 -11.69 19.21 -10.98
CA ILE A 9 -10.42 19.46 -10.28
C ILE A 9 -9.46 20.25 -11.16
N LEU A 10 -9.30 19.83 -12.41
CA LEU A 10 -8.45 20.53 -13.38
C LEU A 10 -8.97 21.94 -13.67
N SER A 11 -10.28 22.13 -13.82
CA SER A 11 -10.89 23.46 -14.01
C SER A 11 -10.74 24.37 -12.80
N ARG A 12 -10.70 23.81 -11.58
CA ARG A 12 -10.53 24.55 -10.34
C ARG A 12 -9.06 24.86 -10.02
N GLY A 13 -8.10 24.24 -10.72
CA GLY A 13 -6.67 24.41 -10.47
C GLY A 13 -6.21 23.84 -9.12
N VAL A 14 -6.87 22.81 -8.62
CA VAL A 14 -6.64 22.21 -7.29
C VAL A 14 -6.21 20.75 -7.39
N ILE A 15 -5.16 20.48 -8.16
CA ILE A 15 -4.80 19.14 -8.63
C ILE A 15 -4.50 18.19 -7.45
N PHE A 16 -3.84 18.68 -6.40
CA PHE A 16 -3.42 17.88 -5.25
C PHE A 16 -4.50 17.69 -4.16
N VAL A 17 -5.73 18.20 -4.38
CA VAL A 17 -6.78 18.08 -3.35
C VAL A 17 -7.17 16.64 -3.08
N ASP A 18 -6.97 15.76 -4.05
CA ASP A 18 -7.20 14.32 -3.91
C ASP A 18 -6.20 13.68 -2.95
N LEU A 19 -4.90 13.95 -3.08
CA LEU A 19 -3.85 13.48 -2.18
C LEU A 19 -4.09 14.01 -0.77
N ALA A 20 -4.46 15.29 -0.64
CA ALA A 20 -4.75 15.88 0.66
C ALA A 20 -5.95 15.21 1.33
N LEU A 21 -7.06 15.00 0.61
CA LEU A 21 -8.23 14.32 1.16
C LEU A 21 -7.96 12.85 1.47
N ALA A 22 -7.16 12.16 0.65
CA ALA A 22 -6.70 10.80 0.92
C ALA A 22 -5.88 10.73 2.21
N GLN A 23 -4.98 11.70 2.43
CA GLN A 23 -4.17 11.76 3.65
C GLN A 23 -5.00 12.08 4.89
N ILE A 24 -5.99 12.98 4.75
CA ILE A 24 -6.95 13.29 5.83
C ILE A 24 -7.82 12.06 6.14
N ALA A 25 -8.28 11.34 5.12
CA ALA A 25 -9.04 10.10 5.30
C ALA A 25 -8.20 9.03 6.02
N ALA A 26 -6.93 8.90 5.62
CA ALA A 26 -5.99 7.99 6.27
C ALA A 26 -5.75 8.37 7.73
N LEU A 27 -5.57 9.66 8.03
CA LEU A 27 -5.49 10.17 9.41
C LEU A 27 -6.75 9.81 10.21
N GLY A 28 -7.94 9.95 9.62
CA GLY A 28 -9.19 9.54 10.26
C GLY A 28 -9.23 8.05 10.56
N ALA A 29 -8.82 7.21 9.61
CA ALA A 29 -8.71 5.77 9.80
C ALA A 29 -7.70 5.40 10.92
N MET A 30 -6.53 6.05 10.94
CA MET A 30 -5.51 5.88 11.99
C MET A 30 -6.04 6.28 13.36
N THR A 31 -6.75 7.41 13.42
CA THR A 31 -7.41 7.85 14.66
C THR A 31 -8.44 6.82 15.12
N GLY A 32 -9.17 6.20 14.21
CA GLY A 32 -10.04 5.07 14.54
C GLY A 32 -9.28 3.88 15.16
N ILE A 33 -8.13 3.51 14.60
CA ILE A 33 -7.27 2.43 15.14
C ILE A 33 -6.79 2.78 16.55
N LEU A 34 -6.43 4.04 16.81
CA LEU A 34 -6.07 4.51 18.15
C LEU A 34 -7.21 4.30 19.17
N PHE A 35 -8.46 4.42 18.73
CA PHE A 35 -9.65 4.11 19.54
C PHE A 35 -10.02 2.61 19.57
N GLY A 36 -9.16 1.73 19.07
CA GLY A 36 -9.38 0.28 19.06
C GLY A 36 -10.29 -0.21 17.92
N ILE A 37 -10.56 0.62 16.91
CA ILE A 37 -11.38 0.23 15.76
C ILE A 37 -10.52 -0.54 14.75
N GLU A 38 -10.94 -1.77 14.44
CA GLU A 38 -10.24 -2.59 13.46
C GLU A 38 -10.25 -1.97 12.04
N PRO A 39 -9.12 -2.02 11.31
CA PRO A 39 -9.04 -1.55 9.93
C PRO A 39 -10.01 -2.29 8.99
N GLY A 40 -10.57 -1.57 8.01
CA GLY A 40 -11.45 -2.18 7.00
C GLY A 40 -12.88 -2.46 7.48
N THR A 41 -13.19 -2.17 8.74
CA THR A 41 -14.57 -2.17 9.25
C THR A 41 -15.36 -0.97 8.74
N THR A 42 -16.69 -1.07 8.78
CA THR A 42 -17.58 0.07 8.47
C THR A 42 -17.32 1.26 9.39
N LEU A 43 -16.99 1.03 10.66
CA LEU A 43 -16.65 2.08 11.61
C LEU A 43 -15.36 2.81 11.23
N SER A 44 -14.32 2.08 10.84
CA SER A 44 -13.07 2.67 10.32
C SER A 44 -13.34 3.55 9.09
N TYR A 45 -14.21 3.10 8.18
CA TYR A 45 -14.65 3.91 7.04
C TYR A 45 -15.41 5.17 7.45
N VAL A 46 -16.30 5.10 8.46
CA VAL A 46 -17.04 6.26 8.97
C VAL A 46 -16.08 7.29 9.61
N PHE A 47 -15.07 6.84 10.35
CA PHE A 47 -14.04 7.72 10.91
C PHE A 47 -13.22 8.41 9.82
N ALA A 48 -12.75 7.64 8.83
CA ALA A 48 -12.06 8.19 7.67
C ALA A 48 -12.92 9.26 6.98
N LEU A 49 -14.18 8.94 6.69
CA LEU A 49 -15.12 9.85 6.06
C LEU A 49 -15.37 11.11 6.91
N GLY A 50 -15.52 10.97 8.23
CA GLY A 50 -15.71 12.09 9.14
C GLY A 50 -14.55 13.11 9.05
N PHE A 51 -13.32 12.62 9.06
CA PHE A 51 -12.15 13.47 8.83
C PHE A 51 -12.14 14.09 7.43
N THR A 52 -12.48 13.31 6.40
CA THR A 52 -12.60 13.84 5.03
C THR A 52 -13.65 14.95 4.92
N LEU A 53 -14.77 14.87 5.65
CA LEU A 53 -15.77 15.94 5.71
C LEU A 53 -15.22 17.20 6.37
N VAL A 54 -14.42 17.07 7.43
CA VAL A 54 -13.71 18.20 8.03
C VAL A 54 -12.73 18.81 7.02
N GLY A 55 -11.97 17.99 6.29
CA GLY A 55 -11.10 18.45 5.21
C GLY A 55 -11.84 19.18 4.09
N ALA A 56 -12.99 18.64 3.66
CA ALA A 56 -13.86 19.26 2.67
C ALA A 56 -14.42 20.60 3.14
N LEU A 57 -14.76 20.71 4.43
CA LEU A 57 -15.18 21.97 5.05
C LEU A 57 -14.04 22.98 5.04
N VAL A 58 -12.83 22.58 5.47
CA VAL A 58 -11.64 23.43 5.44
C VAL A 58 -11.39 23.95 4.03
N PHE A 59 -11.33 23.07 3.02
CA PHE A 59 -11.07 23.49 1.64
C PHE A 59 -12.16 24.37 1.04
N SER A 60 -13.43 24.16 1.42
CA SER A 60 -14.51 25.06 1.02
C SER A 60 -14.38 26.45 1.66
N LEU A 61 -14.06 26.50 2.96
CA LEU A 61 -13.93 27.76 3.69
C LEU A 61 -12.70 28.58 3.28
N THR A 62 -11.61 27.90 2.90
CA THR A 62 -10.35 28.56 2.53
C THR A 62 -10.29 28.99 1.07
N ARG A 63 -11.26 28.60 0.23
CA ARG A 63 -11.29 28.98 -1.18
C ARG A 63 -11.75 30.43 -1.32
N PHE A 64 -10.79 31.35 -1.38
CA PHE A 64 -11.03 32.78 -1.58
C PHE A 64 -10.55 33.25 -2.97
N GLU A 65 -11.35 34.06 -3.66
CA GLU A 65 -11.05 34.60 -5.00
C GLU A 65 -9.86 35.55 -5.05
N LYS A 66 -9.76 36.43 -4.05
CA LYS A 66 -8.72 37.47 -3.98
C LYS A 66 -7.64 37.13 -2.96
N SER A 67 -7.40 35.83 -2.77
CA SER A 67 -6.30 35.39 -1.93
C SER A 67 -4.98 35.63 -2.65
N LYS A 68 -4.02 36.26 -1.96
CA LYS A 68 -2.62 36.27 -2.40
C LYS A 68 -2.01 34.86 -2.43
N ILE A 69 -2.65 33.91 -1.73
CA ILE A 69 -2.19 32.54 -1.55
C ILE A 69 -3.02 31.63 -2.47
N PRO A 70 -2.42 30.89 -3.41
CA PRO A 70 -3.16 29.95 -4.23
C PRO A 70 -3.75 28.84 -3.36
N GLN A 71 -4.98 28.40 -3.67
CA GLN A 71 -5.67 27.32 -2.93
C GLN A 71 -4.82 26.04 -2.89
N GLU A 72 -4.05 25.77 -3.94
CA GLU A 72 -3.15 24.62 -4.02
C GLU A 72 -2.06 24.64 -2.93
N ALA A 73 -1.58 25.82 -2.53
CA ALA A 73 -0.63 25.92 -1.42
C ALA A 73 -1.28 25.53 -0.09
N ILE A 74 -2.53 25.93 0.15
CA ILE A 74 -3.29 25.53 1.35
C ILE A 74 -3.50 24.02 1.36
N ILE A 75 -3.87 23.45 0.21
CA ILE A 75 -4.02 22.00 0.03
C ILE A 75 -2.71 21.26 0.36
N GLY A 76 -1.57 21.75 -0.15
CA GLY A 76 -0.25 21.18 0.13
C GLY A 76 0.13 21.23 1.61
N ILE A 77 -0.15 22.34 2.30
CA ILE A 77 0.08 22.48 3.75
C ILE A 77 -0.79 21.49 4.53
N VAL A 78 -2.09 21.42 4.20
CA VAL A 78 -3.02 20.49 4.86
C VAL A 78 -2.61 19.03 4.63
N TYR A 79 -2.16 18.68 3.42
CA TYR A 79 -1.60 17.36 3.12
C TYR A 79 -0.41 17.04 4.02
N ALA A 80 0.58 17.94 4.13
CA ALA A 80 1.76 17.74 4.96
C ALA A 80 1.39 17.60 6.46
N VAL A 81 0.50 18.45 6.96
CA VAL A 81 0.02 18.42 8.35
C VAL A 81 -0.74 17.11 8.63
N ALA A 82 -1.65 16.69 7.75
CA ALA A 82 -2.37 15.43 7.91
C ALA A 82 -1.42 14.22 7.90
N GLY A 83 -0.38 14.26 7.06
CA GLY A 83 0.69 13.25 7.05
C GLY A 83 1.45 13.19 8.36
N ALA A 84 1.96 14.33 8.82
CA ALA A 84 2.70 14.42 10.07
C ALA A 84 1.84 14.00 11.28
N LEU A 85 0.58 14.44 11.34
CA LEU A 85 -0.36 14.00 12.37
C LEU A 85 -0.62 12.50 12.29
N GLY A 86 -0.71 11.92 11.08
CA GLY A 86 -0.88 10.48 10.91
C GLY A 86 0.28 9.70 11.52
N ILE A 87 1.51 10.16 11.32
CA ILE A 87 2.72 9.57 11.92
C ILE A 87 2.65 9.68 13.46
N VAL A 88 2.29 10.85 13.99
CA VAL A 88 2.16 11.07 15.45
C VAL A 88 1.09 10.17 16.06
N VAL A 89 -0.09 10.06 15.43
CA VAL A 89 -1.18 9.19 15.87
C VAL A 89 -0.75 7.73 15.86
N THR A 90 -0.04 7.31 14.80
CA THR A 90 0.47 5.95 14.68
C THR A 90 1.52 5.64 15.75
N ALA A 91 2.42 6.58 16.05
CA ALA A 91 3.41 6.43 17.12
C ALA A 91 2.77 6.31 18.52
N GLY A 92 1.61 6.93 18.73
CA GLY A 92 0.83 6.79 19.97
C GLY A 92 -0.06 5.55 20.03
N THR A 93 -0.15 4.78 18.95
CA THR A 93 -1.03 3.60 18.87
C THR A 93 -0.32 2.38 19.46
N PRO A 94 -0.92 1.66 20.44
CA PRO A 94 -0.30 0.47 21.06
C PRO A 94 -0.11 -0.72 20.10
N ASP A 95 -0.77 -0.67 18.93
CA ASP A 95 -0.73 -1.70 17.90
C ASP A 95 0.54 -1.58 17.04
N ILE A 96 1.43 -2.56 17.20
CA ILE A 96 2.71 -2.68 16.49
C ILE A 96 2.53 -2.70 14.97
N HIS A 97 1.41 -3.22 14.46
CA HIS A 97 1.15 -3.31 13.03
C HIS A 97 0.38 -2.11 12.50
N ALA A 98 0.19 -1.04 13.29
CA ALA A 98 -0.51 0.16 12.86
C ALA A 98 0.15 0.79 11.61
N VAL A 99 1.49 0.81 11.54
CA VAL A 99 2.23 1.31 10.37
C VAL A 99 1.94 0.49 9.13
N GLU A 100 1.99 -0.84 9.22
CA GLU A 100 1.74 -1.74 8.08
C GLU A 100 0.26 -1.71 7.65
N LYS A 101 -0.67 -1.65 8.60
CA LYS A 101 -2.10 -1.46 8.34
C LYS A 101 -2.36 -0.15 7.58
N VAL A 102 -1.67 0.93 7.94
CA VAL A 102 -1.72 2.21 7.21
C VAL A 102 -1.14 2.08 5.81
N ARG A 103 0.02 1.43 5.67
CA ARG A 103 0.65 1.18 4.37
C ARG A 103 -0.29 0.43 3.43
N HIS A 104 -0.94 -0.63 3.91
CA HIS A 104 -1.93 -1.37 3.12
C HIS A 104 -3.15 -0.52 2.72
N ILE A 105 -3.62 0.40 3.57
CA ILE A 105 -4.70 1.32 3.21
C ILE A 105 -4.26 2.28 2.10
N LEU A 106 -3.03 2.81 2.17
CA LEU A 106 -2.50 3.78 1.21
C LEU A 106 -2.11 3.14 -0.13
N MET A 107 -1.59 1.91 -0.09
CA MET A 107 -1.24 1.13 -1.29
C MET A 107 -2.47 0.49 -1.95
N GLY A 108 -3.59 0.42 -1.22
CA GLY A 108 -4.81 -0.24 -1.68
C GLY A 108 -4.71 -1.75 -1.56
N ARG A 109 -5.87 -2.41 -1.70
CA ARG A 109 -5.93 -3.87 -1.85
C ARG A 109 -5.59 -4.24 -3.28
N SER A 110 -4.96 -5.40 -3.50
CA SER A 110 -4.71 -5.87 -4.86
C SER A 110 -6.04 -5.91 -5.64
N ILE A 111 -6.15 -5.10 -6.70
CA ILE A 111 -7.41 -4.85 -7.43
C ILE A 111 -7.97 -6.14 -8.06
N VAL A 112 -7.11 -7.15 -8.22
CA VAL A 112 -7.39 -8.47 -8.78
C VAL A 112 -8.28 -9.31 -7.85
N TRP A 113 -8.21 -9.09 -6.53
CA TRP A 113 -8.88 -9.93 -5.52
C TRP A 113 -10.11 -9.26 -4.89
N VAL A 114 -10.73 -8.30 -5.59
CA VAL A 114 -11.90 -7.56 -5.09
C VAL A 114 -13.14 -8.45 -5.14
N SER A 115 -13.83 -8.59 -3.99
CA SER A 115 -15.06 -9.39 -3.91
C SER A 115 -16.27 -8.69 -4.54
N GLY A 116 -17.24 -9.47 -5.03
CA GLY A 116 -18.48 -8.93 -5.60
C GLY A 116 -19.27 -8.03 -4.65
N ALA A 117 -19.19 -8.28 -3.34
CA ALA A 117 -19.80 -7.41 -2.33
C ALA A 117 -19.17 -6.01 -2.28
N VAL A 118 -17.85 -5.93 -2.43
CA VAL A 118 -17.13 -4.64 -2.51
C VAL A 118 -17.49 -3.92 -3.80
N VAL A 119 -17.61 -4.64 -4.93
CA VAL A 119 -18.05 -4.06 -6.21
C VAL A 119 -19.46 -3.47 -6.08
N LEU A 120 -20.41 -4.21 -5.50
CA LEU A 120 -21.78 -3.73 -5.32
C LEU A 120 -21.84 -2.51 -4.40
N LYS A 121 -21.18 -2.57 -3.24
CA LYS A 121 -21.10 -1.44 -2.30
C LYS A 121 -20.52 -0.18 -2.98
N THR A 122 -19.41 -0.34 -3.70
CA THR A 122 -18.74 0.78 -4.40
C THR A 122 -19.62 1.32 -5.52
N SER A 123 -20.31 0.45 -6.25
CA SER A 123 -21.24 0.83 -7.32
C SER A 123 -22.42 1.64 -6.78
N LEU A 124 -22.96 1.28 -5.62
CA LEU A 124 -24.03 2.04 -4.95
C LEU A 124 -23.54 3.42 -4.50
N VAL A 125 -22.39 3.49 -3.84
CA VAL A 125 -21.79 4.77 -3.40
C VAL A 125 -21.52 5.67 -4.60
N TYR A 126 -20.87 5.14 -5.63
CA TYR A 126 -20.56 5.89 -6.85
C TYR A 126 -21.81 6.26 -7.62
N GLY A 127 -22.82 5.39 -7.68
CA GLY A 127 -24.10 5.66 -8.30
C GLY A 127 -24.84 6.81 -7.63
N GLY A 128 -24.86 6.84 -6.29
CA GLY A 128 -25.41 7.95 -5.51
C GLY A 128 -24.68 9.27 -5.78
N VAL A 129 -23.35 9.26 -5.74
CA VAL A 129 -22.53 10.45 -6.05
C VAL A 129 -22.70 10.90 -7.50
N ALA A 130 -22.79 9.94 -8.44
CA ALA A 130 -23.03 10.20 -9.85
C ALA A 130 -24.39 10.87 -10.06
N LEU A 131 -25.43 10.39 -9.39
CA LEU A 131 -26.77 10.96 -9.45
C LEU A 131 -26.78 12.41 -8.95
N VAL A 132 -26.16 12.68 -7.79
CA VAL A 132 -26.01 14.05 -7.26
C VAL A 132 -25.30 14.95 -8.29
N HIS A 133 -24.17 14.51 -8.85
CA HIS A 133 -23.45 15.28 -9.86
C HIS A 133 -24.21 15.45 -11.17
N TYR A 134 -25.03 14.47 -11.55
CA TYR A 134 -25.85 14.54 -12.75
C TYR A 134 -26.98 15.56 -12.58
N LEU A 135 -27.71 15.51 -11.47
CA LEU A 135 -28.79 16.45 -11.14
C LEU A 135 -28.27 17.88 -11.01
N PHE A 136 -27.13 18.06 -10.31
CA PHE A 136 -26.51 19.36 -10.07
C PHE A 136 -25.37 19.67 -11.05
N ARG A 137 -25.35 19.08 -12.25
CA ARG A 137 -24.25 19.27 -13.21
C ARG A 137 -24.05 20.72 -13.63
N LYS A 138 -25.14 21.47 -13.83
CA LYS A 138 -25.10 22.88 -14.25
C LYS A 138 -24.44 23.77 -13.19
N PRO A 139 -24.88 23.78 -11.92
CA PRO A 139 -24.23 24.57 -10.89
C PRO A 139 -22.79 24.13 -10.62
N PHE A 140 -22.49 22.82 -10.57
CA PHE A 140 -21.11 22.36 -10.39
C PHE A 140 -20.17 22.84 -11.49
N LEU A 141 -20.60 22.76 -12.76
CA LEU A 141 -19.79 23.22 -13.89
C LEU A 141 -19.59 24.73 -13.87
N LEU A 142 -20.64 25.49 -13.54
CA LEU A 142 -20.56 26.95 -13.48
C LEU A 142 -19.59 27.40 -12.37
N VAL A 143 -19.71 26.86 -11.15
CA VAL A 143 -18.83 27.18 -10.02
C VAL A 143 -17.38 26.75 -10.26
N SER A 144 -17.16 25.71 -11.07
CA SER A 144 -15.81 25.20 -11.36
C SER A 144 -15.12 25.95 -12.50
N THR A 145 -15.86 26.36 -13.54
CA THR A 145 -15.28 26.99 -14.73
C THR A 145 -15.36 28.52 -14.69
N ARG A 146 -16.40 29.08 -14.08
CA ARG A 146 -16.69 30.52 -14.07
C ARG A 146 -17.28 30.95 -12.69
N PRO A 147 -16.45 30.96 -11.64
CA PRO A 147 -16.90 31.29 -10.28
C PRO A 147 -17.49 32.71 -10.18
N GLU A 148 -16.95 33.68 -10.92
CA GLU A 148 -17.45 35.06 -10.94
C GLU A 148 -18.88 35.14 -11.50
N GLU A 149 -19.16 34.49 -12.64
CA GLU A 149 -20.52 34.40 -13.21
C GLU A 149 -21.50 33.70 -12.24
N ALA A 150 -21.04 32.69 -11.49
CA ALA A 150 -21.87 32.02 -10.50
C ALA A 150 -22.28 32.98 -9.37
N ARG A 151 -21.36 33.86 -8.93
CA ARG A 151 -21.63 34.86 -7.89
C ARG A 151 -22.56 35.95 -8.38
N GLU A 152 -22.37 36.44 -9.60
CA GLU A 152 -23.26 37.45 -10.21
C GLU A 152 -24.71 36.94 -10.26
N ARG A 153 -24.90 35.63 -10.41
CA ARG A 153 -26.20 34.96 -10.34
C ARG A 153 -26.70 34.69 -8.91
N GLY A 154 -26.03 35.23 -7.89
CA GLY A 154 -26.40 35.09 -6.48
C GLY A 154 -26.14 33.71 -5.87
N MET A 155 -25.34 32.85 -6.52
CA MET A 155 -25.06 31.51 -5.99
C MET A 155 -24.13 31.58 -4.77
N ASN A 156 -24.38 30.73 -3.78
CA ASN A 156 -23.48 30.56 -2.65
C ASN A 156 -22.31 29.63 -3.02
N LEU A 157 -21.17 30.19 -3.42
CA LEU A 157 -19.99 29.41 -3.85
C LEU A 157 -19.51 28.44 -2.76
N ARG A 158 -19.49 28.86 -1.49
CA ARG A 158 -19.02 28.02 -0.37
C ARG A 158 -19.88 26.77 -0.20
N PHE A 159 -21.19 26.90 -0.35
CA PHE A 159 -22.09 25.74 -0.29
C PHE A 159 -21.79 24.74 -1.41
N TRP A 160 -21.66 25.22 -2.65
CA TRP A 160 -21.38 24.36 -3.81
C TRP A 160 -19.99 23.73 -3.75
N ASP A 161 -19.01 24.45 -3.20
CA ASP A 161 -17.66 23.94 -2.98
C ASP A 161 -17.61 22.92 -1.86
N PHE A 162 -18.33 23.15 -0.78
CA PHE A 162 -18.47 22.17 0.30
C PHE A 162 -19.13 20.89 -0.22
N LEU A 163 -20.22 21.01 -0.98
CA LEU A 163 -20.90 19.86 -1.55
C LEU A 163 -20.01 19.11 -2.55
N PHE A 164 -19.26 19.83 -3.38
CA PHE A 164 -18.29 19.25 -4.30
C PHE A 164 -17.18 18.51 -3.55
N TYR A 165 -16.49 19.16 -2.61
CA TYR A 165 -15.39 18.52 -1.87
C TYR A 165 -15.87 17.37 -0.99
N THR A 166 -17.10 17.44 -0.46
CA THR A 166 -17.72 16.35 0.30
C THR A 166 -17.94 15.12 -0.59
N THR A 167 -18.64 15.30 -1.71
CA THR A 167 -18.95 14.20 -2.62
C THR A 167 -17.70 13.66 -3.32
N PHE A 168 -16.73 14.53 -3.61
CA PHE A 168 -15.40 14.17 -4.07
C PHE A 168 -14.67 13.32 -3.02
N GLY A 169 -14.63 13.79 -1.76
CA GLY A 169 -14.02 13.09 -0.64
C GLY A 169 -14.61 11.70 -0.38
N VAL A 170 -15.93 11.53 -0.51
CA VAL A 170 -16.60 10.20 -0.46
C VAL A 170 -16.02 9.25 -1.51
N VAL A 171 -15.86 9.74 -2.75
CA VAL A 171 -15.27 8.96 -3.84
C VAL A 171 -13.81 8.65 -3.54
N ILE A 172 -12.99 9.64 -3.18
CA ILE A 172 -11.56 9.42 -2.88
C ILE A 172 -11.39 8.41 -1.75
N THR A 173 -12.06 8.61 -0.62
CA THR A 173 -11.97 7.73 0.56
C THR A 173 -12.31 6.28 0.22
N SER A 174 -13.38 6.07 -0.55
CA SER A 174 -13.79 4.73 -0.98
C SER A 174 -12.79 4.12 -1.97
N SER A 175 -12.26 4.94 -2.88
CA SER A 175 -11.38 4.47 -3.96
C SER A 175 -9.99 4.11 -3.46
N VAL A 176 -9.44 4.92 -2.54
CA VAL A 176 -8.10 4.73 -1.99
C VAL A 176 -8.00 3.40 -1.26
N GLN A 177 -9.02 3.03 -0.48
CA GLN A 177 -9.04 1.73 0.20
C GLN A 177 -8.99 0.53 -0.76
N ILE A 178 -9.45 0.71 -1.99
CA ILE A 178 -9.48 -0.34 -3.01
C ILE A 178 -8.19 -0.30 -3.83
N ALA A 179 -7.87 0.84 -4.45
CA ALA A 179 -6.86 0.95 -5.50
C ALA A 179 -5.55 1.62 -5.04
N GLY A 180 -5.55 2.24 -3.86
CA GLY A 180 -4.43 3.02 -3.36
C GLY A 180 -4.41 4.46 -3.85
N VAL A 181 -3.66 5.31 -3.16
CA VAL A 181 -3.65 6.76 -3.40
C VAL A 181 -3.12 7.12 -4.79
N LEU A 182 -2.00 6.51 -5.18
CA LEU A 182 -1.32 6.81 -6.45
C LEU A 182 -2.20 6.47 -7.67
N LEU A 183 -2.84 5.29 -7.64
CA LEU A 183 -3.67 4.85 -8.75
C LEU A 183 -4.94 5.72 -8.88
N VAL A 184 -5.56 6.09 -7.75
CA VAL A 184 -6.73 6.99 -7.73
C VAL A 184 -6.37 8.37 -8.30
N PHE A 185 -5.20 8.92 -7.92
CA PHE A 185 -4.67 10.16 -8.49
C PHE A 185 -4.58 10.08 -10.02
N CYS A 186 -3.98 9.00 -10.54
CA CYS A 186 -3.88 8.79 -11.99
C CYS A 186 -5.24 8.67 -12.66
N PHE A 187 -6.19 7.93 -12.09
CA PHE A 187 -7.55 7.82 -12.63
C PHE A 187 -8.31 9.15 -12.68
N LEU A 188 -7.98 10.10 -11.81
CA LEU A 188 -8.56 11.44 -11.81
C LEU A 188 -7.90 12.34 -12.84
N ILE A 189 -6.59 12.51 -12.73
CA ILE A 189 -5.88 13.58 -13.42
C ILE A 189 -5.53 13.20 -14.85
N VAL A 190 -5.01 12.00 -15.08
CA VAL A 190 -4.50 11.60 -16.41
C VAL A 190 -5.63 11.58 -17.46
N PRO A 191 -6.78 10.93 -17.23
CA PRO A 191 -7.93 11.00 -18.13
C PRO A 191 -8.44 12.42 -18.38
N ALA A 192 -8.46 13.28 -17.34
CA ALA A 192 -8.96 14.65 -17.46
C ALA A 192 -8.03 15.54 -18.30
N VAL A 193 -6.71 15.38 -18.13
CA VAL A 193 -5.67 16.06 -18.93
C VAL A 193 -5.70 15.56 -20.37
N PHE A 194 -5.72 14.23 -20.58
CA PHE A 194 -5.84 13.66 -21.91
C PHE A 194 -7.08 14.17 -22.65
N GLY A 195 -8.25 14.15 -22.01
CA GLY A 195 -9.46 14.72 -22.59
C GLY A 195 -9.29 16.19 -22.95
N ALA A 196 -8.72 17.00 -22.06
CA ALA A 196 -8.46 18.43 -22.30
C ALA A 196 -7.51 18.70 -23.48
N MET A 197 -6.58 17.78 -23.75
CA MET A 197 -5.63 17.90 -24.85
C MET A 197 -6.31 17.73 -26.21
N TRP A 198 -7.35 16.91 -26.32
CA TRP A 198 -7.95 16.55 -27.61
C TRP A 198 -9.33 17.15 -27.86
N ALA A 199 -10.00 17.65 -26.83
CA ALA A 199 -11.37 18.16 -26.97
C ALA A 199 -11.66 19.37 -26.08
N GLU A 200 -12.42 20.31 -26.63
CA GLU A 200 -12.92 21.49 -25.91
C GLU A 200 -14.25 21.19 -25.18
N LYS A 201 -15.12 20.39 -25.80
CA LYS A 201 -16.44 20.03 -25.26
C LYS A 201 -16.29 19.05 -24.09
N ILE A 202 -16.88 19.38 -22.94
CA ILE A 202 -16.82 18.55 -21.71
C ILE A 202 -17.33 17.12 -21.94
N SER A 203 -18.38 16.93 -22.73
CA SER A 203 -18.90 15.59 -23.06
C SER A 203 -17.86 14.74 -23.78
N THR A 204 -17.19 15.29 -24.78
CA THR A 204 -16.12 14.60 -25.52
C THR A 204 -14.92 14.33 -24.63
N ARG A 205 -14.52 15.27 -23.77
CA ARG A 205 -13.45 15.08 -22.78
C ARG A 205 -13.75 13.90 -21.86
N LEU A 206 -15.01 13.76 -21.44
CA LEU A 206 -15.45 12.68 -20.57
C LEU A 206 -15.39 11.31 -21.26
N PHE A 207 -15.86 11.20 -22.50
CA PHE A 207 -15.77 9.95 -23.28
C PHE A 207 -14.33 9.54 -23.54
N LEU A 208 -13.46 10.49 -23.92
CA LEU A 208 -12.03 10.24 -24.09
C LEU A 208 -11.38 9.79 -22.79
N GLY A 209 -11.72 10.44 -21.67
CA GLY A 209 -11.21 10.07 -20.35
C GLY A 209 -11.63 8.66 -19.93
N TRP A 210 -12.89 8.27 -20.15
CA TRP A 210 -13.35 6.91 -19.89
C TRP A 210 -12.66 5.88 -20.78
N GLY A 211 -12.53 6.17 -22.07
CA GLY A 211 -11.81 5.30 -23.01
C GLY A 211 -10.35 5.08 -22.58
N LEU A 212 -9.64 6.16 -22.25
CA LEU A 212 -8.26 6.07 -21.77
C LEU A 212 -8.16 5.31 -20.45
N GLY A 213 -9.05 5.59 -19.50
CA GLY A 213 -9.06 4.92 -18.20
C GLY A 213 -9.24 3.42 -18.33
N THR A 214 -10.22 2.99 -19.14
CA THR A 214 -10.47 1.56 -19.42
C THR A 214 -9.28 0.92 -20.13
N LEU A 215 -8.74 1.56 -21.18
CA LEU A 215 -7.62 1.03 -21.94
C LEU A 215 -6.35 0.89 -21.09
N ALA A 216 -6.00 1.93 -20.32
CA ALA A 216 -4.84 1.91 -19.43
C ALA A 216 -4.97 0.82 -18.36
N SER A 217 -6.17 0.63 -17.82
CA SER A 217 -6.45 -0.42 -16.84
C SER A 217 -6.32 -1.82 -17.46
N MET A 218 -6.88 -2.04 -18.65
CA MET A 218 -6.77 -3.33 -19.35
C MET A 218 -5.31 -3.66 -19.66
N ILE A 219 -4.57 -2.72 -20.25
CA ILE A 219 -3.15 -2.92 -20.57
C ILE A 219 -2.35 -3.13 -19.27
N GLY A 220 -2.55 -2.30 -18.26
CA GLY A 220 -1.84 -2.40 -16.99
C GLY A 220 -2.09 -3.73 -16.28
N LEU A 221 -3.33 -4.23 -16.28
CA LEU A 221 -3.66 -5.54 -15.70
C LEU A 221 -3.02 -6.69 -16.48
N LEU A 222 -3.01 -6.63 -17.82
CA LEU A 222 -2.37 -7.66 -18.65
C LEU A 222 -0.85 -7.70 -18.43
N LEU A 223 -0.21 -6.54 -18.26
CA LEU A 223 1.23 -6.42 -17.99
C LEU A 223 1.60 -6.71 -16.53
N SER A 224 0.63 -6.70 -15.62
CA SER A 224 0.86 -6.79 -14.17
C SER A 224 1.27 -8.17 -13.67
N TYR A 225 1.43 -9.18 -14.54
CA TYR A 225 1.71 -10.59 -14.24
C TYR A 225 2.12 -10.89 -12.76
N GLU A 226 3.38 -10.67 -12.39
CA GLU A 226 3.90 -10.81 -11.01
C GLU A 226 4.17 -9.47 -10.30
N LEU A 227 3.87 -8.36 -10.96
CA LEU A 227 4.10 -7.02 -10.43
C LEU A 227 2.85 -6.47 -9.73
N PRO A 228 3.01 -5.51 -8.80
CA PRO A 228 1.86 -4.83 -8.21
C PRO A 228 1.02 -4.09 -9.27
N SER A 229 -0.24 -4.51 -9.44
CA SER A 229 -1.14 -3.97 -10.48
C SER A 229 -1.37 -2.47 -10.43
N GLY A 230 -1.50 -1.90 -9.24
CA GLY A 230 -1.67 -0.45 -9.06
C GLY A 230 -0.53 0.36 -9.72
N PRO A 231 0.71 0.19 -9.26
CA PRO A 231 1.90 0.82 -9.87
C PRO A 231 2.05 0.56 -11.38
N VAL A 232 1.80 -0.66 -11.86
CA VAL A 232 1.89 -0.96 -13.31
C VAL A 232 0.87 -0.15 -14.11
N ILE A 233 -0.38 -0.07 -13.65
CA ILE A 233 -1.41 0.76 -14.30
C ILE A 233 -1.02 2.24 -14.29
N VAL A 234 -0.42 2.75 -13.20
CA VAL A 234 0.10 4.12 -13.11
C VAL A 234 1.17 4.39 -14.17
N VAL A 235 2.12 3.48 -14.37
CA VAL A 235 3.16 3.60 -15.41
C VAL A 235 2.53 3.61 -16.81
N VAL A 236 1.54 2.74 -17.05
CA VAL A 236 0.80 2.71 -18.32
C VAL A 236 0.06 4.02 -18.58
N PHE A 237 -0.61 4.58 -17.57
CA PHE A 237 -1.23 5.91 -17.67
C PHE A 237 -0.22 6.99 -18.08
N GLY A 238 0.95 7.01 -17.42
CA GLY A 238 2.04 7.93 -17.75
C GLY A 238 2.52 7.77 -19.19
N GLY A 239 2.77 6.54 -19.63
CA GLY A 239 3.21 6.23 -21.00
C GLY A 239 2.18 6.62 -22.07
N LEU A 240 0.89 6.34 -21.84
CA LEU A 240 -0.18 6.73 -22.75
C LEU A 240 -0.34 8.26 -22.83
N LEU A 241 -0.20 8.97 -21.72
CA LEU A 241 -0.28 10.43 -21.72
C LEU A 241 0.92 11.07 -22.44
N LEU A 242 2.13 10.58 -22.19
CA LEU A 242 3.35 11.07 -22.86
C LEU A 242 3.31 10.82 -24.37
N SER A 243 2.95 9.61 -24.79
CA SER A 243 2.78 9.28 -26.21
C SER A 243 1.73 10.15 -26.86
N SER A 244 0.59 10.37 -26.20
CA SER A 244 -0.43 11.30 -26.67
C SER A 244 0.08 12.75 -26.81
N GLY A 245 0.88 13.23 -25.87
CA GLY A 245 1.49 14.56 -25.93
C GLY A 245 2.43 14.71 -27.11
N MET A 246 3.22 13.67 -27.40
CA MET A 246 4.10 13.62 -28.56
C MET A 246 3.34 13.66 -29.87
N VAL A 247 2.29 12.85 -30.02
CA VAL A 247 1.46 12.86 -31.23
C VAL A 247 0.88 14.25 -31.47
N LYS A 248 0.36 14.91 -30.42
CA LYS A 248 -0.16 16.27 -30.54
C LYS A 248 0.93 17.27 -30.95
N LEU A 249 2.14 17.14 -30.41
CA LEU A 249 3.27 18.00 -30.76
C LEU A 249 3.68 17.82 -32.23
N LEU A 250 3.75 16.57 -32.71
CA LEU A 250 4.01 16.21 -34.10
C LEU A 250 2.95 16.79 -35.05
N LEU A 251 1.67 16.67 -34.70
CA LEU A 251 0.55 17.21 -35.49
C LEU A 251 0.51 18.74 -35.49
N SER A 252 1.03 19.40 -34.46
CA SER A 252 0.99 20.87 -34.31
C SER A 252 2.04 21.65 -35.11
N GLY A 253 2.92 20.97 -35.87
CA GLY A 253 3.88 21.60 -36.79
C GLY A 253 4.96 22.49 -36.13
N ARG A 254 5.08 22.52 -34.80
CA ARG A 254 6.07 23.35 -34.09
C ARG A 254 7.45 22.64 -34.00
N ARG A 255 8.45 23.27 -34.67
CA ARG A 255 9.93 23.06 -34.72
C ARG A 255 10.50 21.66 -34.36
N LYS A 256 11.20 21.08 -35.36
CA LYS A 256 12.01 19.84 -35.32
C LYS A 256 12.90 19.62 -34.08
N ALA A 257 13.39 20.69 -33.42
CA ALA A 257 14.31 20.58 -32.27
C ALA A 257 13.66 20.09 -30.96
N GLN A 258 12.34 20.30 -30.77
CA GLN A 258 11.62 19.78 -29.59
C GLN A 258 11.13 18.35 -29.80
N ILE A 259 10.94 17.93 -31.05
CA ILE A 259 10.48 16.60 -31.45
C ILE A 259 11.59 15.55 -31.22
N THR A 260 12.84 15.85 -31.55
CA THR A 260 13.98 14.95 -31.26
C THR A 260 14.21 14.76 -29.76
N GLY A 261 14.07 15.81 -28.96
CA GLY A 261 14.21 15.73 -27.50
C GLY A 261 13.10 14.89 -26.84
N GLY A 262 11.84 15.08 -27.24
CA GLY A 262 10.75 14.32 -26.63
C GLY A 262 10.59 12.90 -27.18
N ALA A 263 10.95 12.62 -28.45
CA ALA A 263 11.00 11.26 -28.97
C ALA A 263 12.10 10.44 -28.27
N GLY A 264 13.25 11.07 -28.00
CA GLY A 264 14.31 10.49 -27.17
C GLY A 264 13.85 10.22 -25.73
N LEU A 265 13.01 11.10 -25.15
CA LEU A 265 12.44 10.89 -23.82
C LEU A 265 11.48 9.69 -23.79
N ILE A 266 10.61 9.51 -24.79
CA ILE A 266 9.66 8.38 -24.83
C ILE A 266 10.37 7.07 -25.11
N VAL A 267 11.31 7.05 -26.07
CA VAL A 267 12.13 5.88 -26.35
C VAL A 267 12.97 5.55 -25.13
N GLY A 268 13.56 6.54 -24.47
CA GLY A 268 14.30 6.39 -23.22
C GLY A 268 13.45 5.88 -22.06
N LEU A 269 12.23 6.39 -21.86
CA LEU A 269 11.33 5.93 -20.81
C LEU A 269 10.79 4.53 -21.10
N SER A 270 10.48 4.23 -22.36
CA SER A 270 10.02 2.90 -22.79
C SER A 270 11.15 1.88 -22.68
N LEU A 271 12.38 2.23 -23.07
CA LEU A 271 13.58 1.42 -22.84
C LEU A 271 13.86 1.27 -21.35
N LEU A 272 13.71 2.31 -20.53
CA LEU A 272 13.90 2.21 -19.09
C LEU A 272 12.89 1.23 -18.47
N VAL A 273 11.62 1.32 -18.86
CA VAL A 273 10.56 0.40 -18.41
C VAL A 273 10.83 -1.03 -18.90
N LEU A 274 11.26 -1.22 -20.16
CA LEU A 274 11.63 -2.53 -20.70
C LEU A 274 12.90 -3.09 -20.05
N LEU A 275 13.89 -2.25 -19.75
CA LEU A 275 15.12 -2.63 -19.05
C LEU A 275 14.82 -2.99 -17.59
N PHE A 276 13.93 -2.25 -16.93
CA PHE A 276 13.49 -2.57 -15.58
C PHE A 276 12.69 -3.88 -15.56
N ALA A 277 11.74 -4.05 -16.49
CA ALA A 277 10.96 -5.29 -16.63
C ALA A 277 11.83 -6.50 -16.96
N SER A 278 12.81 -6.36 -17.86
CA SER A 278 13.75 -7.45 -18.21
C SER A 278 14.74 -7.75 -17.08
N ARG A 279 15.19 -6.76 -16.31
CA ARG A 279 16.00 -6.98 -15.11
C ARG A 279 15.22 -7.66 -13.99
N PHE A 280 13.95 -7.33 -13.83
CA PHE A 280 13.06 -8.00 -12.88
C PHE A 280 12.79 -9.46 -13.30
N HIS A 281 12.54 -9.69 -14.59
CA HIS A 281 12.36 -11.05 -15.14
C HIS A 281 13.65 -11.88 -15.04
N ALA A 282 14.81 -11.29 -15.31
CA ALA A 282 16.11 -11.96 -15.15
C ALA A 282 16.44 -12.28 -13.68
N ALA A 283 15.98 -11.45 -12.72
CA ALA A 283 16.09 -11.75 -11.30
C ALA A 283 15.22 -12.96 -10.92
N ALA A 284 13.98 -13.01 -11.42
CA ALA A 284 13.05 -14.13 -11.21
C ALA A 284 13.55 -15.44 -11.87
N GLU A 285 14.07 -15.39 -13.11
CA GLU A 285 14.68 -16.56 -13.77
C GLU A 285 15.96 -17.03 -13.06
N SER A 286 16.71 -16.13 -12.41
CA SER A 286 17.90 -16.52 -11.65
C SER A 286 17.56 -17.33 -10.40
N GLU A 287 16.41 -17.06 -9.76
CA GLU A 287 15.88 -17.86 -8.65
C GLU A 287 15.36 -19.22 -9.14
N GLU A 288 14.69 -19.27 -10.29
CA GLU A 288 14.17 -20.53 -10.87
C GLU A 288 15.30 -21.46 -11.35
N ASN A 289 16.37 -20.89 -11.95
CA ASN A 289 17.49 -21.67 -12.50
C ASN A 289 18.55 -22.06 -11.44
N THR A 290 18.53 -21.45 -10.25
CA THR A 290 19.28 -21.94 -9.09
C THR A 290 18.52 -23.04 -8.33
N GLY A 291 17.18 -23.02 -8.35
CA GLY A 291 16.34 -24.10 -7.82
C GLY A 291 16.36 -25.40 -8.64
N SER A 292 16.57 -25.32 -9.96
CA SER A 292 16.54 -26.50 -10.85
C SER A 292 17.84 -27.31 -10.90
N ARG A 293 18.94 -26.82 -10.32
CA ARG A 293 20.27 -27.47 -10.38
C ARG A 293 20.61 -28.39 -9.20
N THR A 294 19.69 -28.63 -8.28
CA THR A 294 19.87 -29.59 -7.16
C THR A 294 18.78 -30.65 -7.16
N GLY A 295 18.76 -31.52 -8.18
CA GLY A 295 17.71 -32.54 -8.27
C GLY A 295 17.96 -33.65 -9.28
N THR A 296 19.18 -34.17 -9.40
CA THR A 296 19.41 -35.43 -10.12
C THR A 296 20.32 -36.35 -9.32
N ALA A 297 19.72 -37.19 -8.47
CA ALA A 297 20.23 -38.49 -8.07
C ALA A 297 19.01 -39.35 -7.75
N GLY A 298 18.89 -40.48 -8.45
CA GLY A 298 17.65 -41.22 -8.61
C GLY A 298 17.25 -42.09 -7.42
N GLU A 299 16.09 -42.73 -7.57
CA GLU A 299 15.89 -44.16 -7.37
C GLU A 299 14.46 -44.51 -7.80
N GLY A 300 14.34 -45.49 -8.70
CA GLY A 300 13.05 -46.07 -9.06
C GLY A 300 12.59 -47.03 -7.96
N VAL A 301 11.30 -46.97 -7.60
CA VAL A 301 10.62 -48.05 -6.89
C VAL A 301 9.19 -48.16 -7.41
N GLN A 302 8.94 -49.24 -8.16
CA GLN A 302 7.63 -49.84 -8.31
C GLN A 302 7.15 -50.37 -6.96
N GLY A 303 5.86 -50.22 -6.67
CA GLY A 303 5.19 -50.94 -5.60
C GLY A 303 4.09 -50.13 -4.93
N THR A 304 2.86 -50.29 -5.40
CA THR A 304 1.69 -50.08 -4.54
C THR A 304 1.77 -51.06 -3.36
N PRO A 305 1.48 -50.59 -2.14
CA PRO A 305 0.36 -51.23 -1.45
C PRO A 305 -0.52 -50.26 -0.64
N SER A 306 -1.81 -50.54 -0.71
CA SER A 306 -2.81 -50.47 0.36
C SER A 306 -2.99 -49.16 1.13
N HIS A 307 -4.12 -48.51 0.83
CA HIS A 307 -4.78 -47.49 1.62
C HIS A 307 -4.77 -47.77 3.14
N LYS A 308 -4.07 -46.92 3.89
CA LYS A 308 -4.50 -46.51 5.23
C LYS A 308 -4.84 -45.03 5.17
N ALA A 309 -6.08 -44.69 5.53
CA ALA A 309 -6.56 -43.32 5.60
C ALA A 309 -5.69 -42.52 6.57
N VAL A 310 -4.96 -41.53 6.06
CA VAL A 310 -4.22 -40.55 6.85
C VAL A 310 -5.22 -39.51 7.36
N PRO A 311 -5.26 -39.18 8.66
CA PRO A 311 -6.20 -38.19 9.21
C PRO A 311 -6.02 -36.83 8.52
N HIS A 312 -7.13 -36.10 8.28
CA HIS A 312 -7.14 -34.77 7.62
C HIS A 312 -6.19 -33.74 8.25
N GLU A 313 -5.89 -33.87 9.54
CA GLU A 313 -4.97 -32.98 10.27
C GLU A 313 -3.50 -33.19 9.85
N ASP A 314 -3.11 -34.43 9.53
CA ASP A 314 -1.74 -34.80 9.12
C ASP A 314 -1.43 -34.33 7.69
N LEU A 315 -2.45 -34.28 6.83
CA LEU A 315 -2.37 -33.70 5.48
C LEU A 315 -2.15 -32.18 5.51
N SER A 316 -2.78 -31.47 6.47
CA SER A 316 -2.61 -30.03 6.64
C SER A 316 -1.22 -29.65 7.15
N LEU A 317 -0.66 -30.45 8.07
CA LEU A 317 0.69 -30.27 8.63
C LEU A 317 1.78 -30.48 7.57
N ARG A 318 1.69 -31.57 6.80
CA ARG A 318 2.65 -31.86 5.73
C ARG A 318 2.61 -30.83 4.59
N HIS A 319 1.46 -30.20 4.36
CA HIS A 319 1.35 -29.11 3.41
C HIS A 319 2.05 -27.86 3.94
N MET A 320 1.75 -27.45 5.18
CA MET A 320 2.42 -26.30 5.82
C MET A 320 3.94 -26.48 5.91
N GLU A 321 4.42 -27.67 6.28
CA GLU A 321 5.87 -27.95 6.30
C GLU A 321 6.50 -27.78 4.91
N ARG A 322 5.79 -28.16 3.84
CA ARG A 322 6.25 -28.00 2.47
C ARG A 322 6.33 -26.53 2.06
N GLU A 323 5.32 -25.73 2.42
CA GLU A 323 5.28 -24.30 2.12
C GLU A 323 6.31 -23.51 2.94
N LEU A 324 6.58 -23.88 4.19
CA LEU A 324 7.64 -23.26 5.01
C LEU A 324 9.05 -23.58 4.50
N LEU A 325 9.22 -24.74 3.86
CA LEU A 325 10.49 -25.18 3.32
C LEU A 325 10.64 -24.91 1.82
N SER A 326 9.68 -24.21 1.20
CA SER A 326 9.77 -23.86 -0.22
C SER A 326 10.89 -22.88 -0.46
N SER A 327 11.50 -22.95 -1.65
CA SER A 327 12.46 -21.94 -2.12
C SER A 327 11.81 -20.58 -2.36
N ASP A 328 10.51 -20.56 -2.67
CA ASP A 328 9.70 -19.37 -2.89
C ASP A 328 9.42 -18.63 -1.57
N SER A 329 9.88 -17.37 -1.46
CA SER A 329 9.68 -16.51 -0.29
C SER A 329 8.22 -16.14 -0.06
N SER A 330 7.43 -15.95 -1.13
CA SER A 330 6.00 -15.60 -1.04
C SER A 330 5.16 -16.74 -0.48
N ARG A 331 5.53 -17.98 -0.78
CA ARG A 331 4.91 -19.18 -0.19
C ARG A 331 5.23 -19.33 1.28
N ARG A 332 6.49 -19.09 1.66
CA ARG A 332 6.91 -19.06 3.07
C ARG A 332 6.16 -17.99 3.85
N GLU A 333 6.02 -16.79 3.30
CA GLU A 333 5.29 -15.69 3.92
C GLU A 333 3.81 -16.03 4.16
N LYS A 334 3.12 -16.59 3.16
CA LYS A 334 1.73 -17.08 3.33
C LYS A 334 1.63 -18.18 4.37
N ALA A 335 2.60 -19.09 4.43
CA ALA A 335 2.62 -20.14 5.43
C ALA A 335 2.81 -19.56 6.85
N LEU A 336 3.63 -18.52 7.00
CA LEU A 336 3.78 -17.78 8.25
C LEU A 336 2.48 -17.05 8.63
N GLU A 337 1.76 -16.46 7.68
CA GLU A 337 0.44 -15.84 7.93
C GLU A 337 -0.57 -16.85 8.49
N VAL A 338 -0.60 -18.06 7.93
CA VAL A 338 -1.47 -19.15 8.42
C VAL A 338 -1.04 -19.62 9.82
N LEU A 339 0.26 -19.77 10.06
CA LEU A 339 0.82 -20.11 11.38
C LEU A 339 0.51 -19.05 12.44
N ARG A 340 0.49 -17.78 12.04
CA ARG A 340 0.13 -16.66 12.90
C ARG A 340 -1.34 -16.69 13.31
N ALA A 341 -2.22 -17.20 12.46
CA ALA A 341 -3.60 -17.47 12.84
C ALA A 341 -3.74 -18.73 13.71
N HIS A 342 -2.96 -19.78 13.43
CA HIS A 342 -3.06 -21.09 14.10
C HIS A 342 -1.68 -21.65 14.48
N PRO A 343 -1.12 -21.27 15.66
CA PRO A 343 0.18 -21.76 16.11
C PRO A 343 0.21 -23.26 16.26
N ASN A 344 1.21 -23.91 15.65
CA ASN A 344 1.38 -25.35 15.75
C ASN A 344 2.83 -25.72 16.13
N PRO A 345 3.10 -26.10 17.39
CA PRO A 345 4.45 -26.46 17.84
C PRO A 345 5.11 -27.60 17.05
N LYS A 346 4.33 -28.45 16.36
CA LYS A 346 4.88 -29.52 15.51
C LYS A 346 5.68 -28.99 14.31
N LEU A 347 5.49 -27.72 13.94
CA LEU A 347 6.19 -27.05 12.83
C LEU A 347 7.47 -26.31 13.25
N LEU A 348 7.82 -26.29 14.55
CA LEU A 348 9.07 -25.70 15.04
C LEU A 348 10.35 -26.20 14.32
N PRO A 349 10.48 -27.51 13.98
CA PRO A 349 11.63 -27.99 13.21
C PRO A 349 11.67 -27.44 11.79
N ALA A 350 10.51 -27.24 11.17
CA ALA A 350 10.39 -26.67 9.83
C ALA A 350 10.77 -25.19 9.84
N LEU A 351 10.31 -24.42 10.85
CA LEU A 351 10.68 -23.02 11.05
C LEU A 351 12.18 -22.84 11.28
N HIS A 352 12.83 -23.71 12.06
CA HIS A 352 14.29 -23.68 12.23
C HIS A 352 15.02 -23.86 10.89
N LYS A 353 14.59 -24.83 10.08
CA LYS A 353 15.17 -25.07 8.75
C LYS A 353 14.89 -23.91 7.79
N ALA A 354 13.69 -23.32 7.84
CA ALA A 354 13.33 -22.16 7.05
C ALA A 354 14.23 -20.97 7.37
N LEU A 355 14.43 -20.68 8.66
CA LEU A 355 15.29 -19.59 9.13
C LEU A 355 16.75 -19.72 8.69
N GLN A 356 17.28 -20.95 8.66
CA GLN A 356 18.66 -21.21 8.22
C GLN A 356 18.85 -21.07 6.71
N ARG A 357 17.78 -21.21 5.93
CA ARG A 357 17.78 -21.10 4.47
C ARG A 357 17.43 -19.71 3.98
N GLU A 358 16.97 -18.83 4.86
CA GLU A 358 16.50 -17.51 4.49
C GLU A 358 17.63 -16.49 4.53
N ASP A 359 17.83 -15.80 3.40
CA ASP A 359 18.80 -14.73 3.28
C ASP A 359 18.17 -13.35 3.48
N ASP A 360 16.85 -13.21 3.28
CA ASP A 360 16.12 -11.97 3.47
C ASP A 360 15.99 -11.60 4.97
N PRO A 361 16.56 -10.47 5.43
CA PRO A 361 16.47 -10.03 6.82
C PRO A 361 15.03 -9.86 7.32
N ASP A 362 14.10 -9.41 6.46
CA ASP A 362 12.70 -9.17 6.83
C ASP A 362 11.98 -10.48 7.16
N LEU A 363 12.08 -11.44 6.24
CA LEU A 363 11.44 -12.74 6.40
C LEU A 363 12.08 -13.54 7.53
N ARG A 364 13.38 -13.37 7.79
CA ARG A 364 14.04 -13.94 8.98
C ARG A 364 13.46 -13.42 10.29
N ILE A 365 13.14 -12.12 10.38
CA ILE A 365 12.50 -11.53 11.55
C ILE A 365 11.12 -12.18 11.75
N HIS A 366 10.33 -12.30 10.68
CA HIS A 366 9.00 -12.93 10.72
C HIS A 366 9.06 -14.41 11.14
N ILE A 367 9.99 -15.19 10.59
CA ILE A 367 10.18 -16.60 10.98
C ILE A 367 10.57 -16.69 12.47
N ALA A 368 11.49 -15.82 12.91
CA ALA A 368 11.95 -15.82 14.29
C ALA A 368 10.85 -15.39 15.28
N GLU A 369 10.00 -14.45 14.90
CA GLU A 369 8.83 -14.05 15.67
C GLU A 369 7.88 -15.24 15.90
N GLU A 370 7.53 -15.98 14.85
CA GLU A 370 6.62 -17.14 14.98
C GLU A 370 7.25 -18.24 15.86
N GLY A 371 8.56 -18.47 15.74
CA GLY A 371 9.28 -19.40 16.59
C GLY A 371 9.26 -19.02 18.09
N MET A 372 9.49 -17.73 18.41
CA MET A 372 9.41 -17.22 19.78
C MET A 372 7.99 -17.25 20.34
N ARG A 373 6.98 -16.96 19.50
CA ARG A 373 5.56 -17.07 19.86
C ARG A 373 5.15 -18.50 20.19
N MET A 374 5.77 -19.49 19.54
CA MET A 374 5.66 -20.92 19.87
C MET A 374 6.52 -21.34 21.06
N ARG A 375 7.09 -20.38 21.80
CA ARG A 375 7.84 -20.55 23.06
C ARG A 375 9.17 -21.27 22.91
N ASP A 376 9.73 -21.27 21.70
CA ASP A 376 11.07 -21.80 21.47
C ASP A 376 12.13 -20.71 21.65
N ARG A 377 12.93 -20.85 22.71
CA ARG A 377 13.99 -19.92 23.07
C ARG A 377 15.12 -19.86 22.05
N ALA A 378 15.29 -20.88 21.20
CA ALA A 378 16.38 -20.91 20.23
C ALA A 378 16.30 -19.72 19.26
N PHE A 379 15.08 -19.32 18.89
CA PHE A 379 14.83 -18.16 18.04
C PHE A 379 15.23 -16.82 18.68
N VAL A 380 15.26 -16.71 20.02
CA VAL A 380 15.81 -15.54 20.70
C VAL A 380 17.29 -15.35 20.36
N GLY A 381 18.06 -16.45 20.33
CA GLY A 381 19.46 -16.43 19.96
C GLY A 381 19.70 -16.05 18.50
N GLU A 382 18.79 -16.46 17.61
CA GLU A 382 18.84 -16.11 16.19
C GLU A 382 18.56 -14.61 15.98
N VAL A 383 17.61 -14.02 16.70
CA VAL A 383 17.36 -12.57 16.67
C VAL A 383 18.57 -11.79 17.19
N VAL A 384 19.20 -12.24 18.28
CA VAL A 384 20.43 -11.61 18.79
C VAL A 384 21.56 -11.65 17.75
N GLN A 385 21.71 -12.77 17.02
CA GLN A 385 22.68 -12.85 15.93
C GLN A 385 22.32 -11.95 14.75
N LEU A 386 21.03 -11.86 14.41
CA LEU A 386 20.54 -11.02 13.32
C LEU A 386 20.85 -9.54 13.58
N ILE A 387 20.59 -9.04 14.79
CA ILE A 387 20.92 -7.67 15.20
C ILE A 387 22.41 -7.35 14.96
N GLY A 388 23.31 -8.32 15.22
CA GLY A 388 24.75 -8.15 15.01
C GLY A 388 25.23 -8.29 13.57
N LYS A 389 24.53 -9.06 12.73
CA LYS A 389 24.89 -9.27 11.32
C LYS A 389 24.28 -8.24 10.37
N THR A 390 23.15 -7.64 10.74
CA THR A 390 22.42 -6.72 9.88
C THR A 390 23.12 -5.35 9.82
N GLU A 391 23.57 -4.98 8.62
CA GLU A 391 24.17 -3.66 8.33
C GLU A 391 23.11 -2.56 8.12
N MET A 392 21.88 -2.93 7.73
CA MET A 392 20.80 -1.97 7.52
C MET A 392 20.15 -1.53 8.85
N PRO A 393 20.09 -0.21 9.16
CA PRO A 393 19.55 0.28 10.43
C PRO A 393 18.09 -0.11 10.68
N PHE A 394 17.26 -0.14 9.63
CA PHE A 394 15.83 -0.45 9.74
C PHE A 394 15.57 -1.86 10.30
N PHE A 395 16.11 -2.90 9.67
CA PHE A 395 15.92 -4.30 10.10
C PHE A 395 16.60 -4.57 11.46
N ARG A 396 17.66 -3.84 11.78
CA ARG A 396 18.30 -3.90 13.10
C ARG A 396 17.35 -3.42 14.19
N GLU A 397 16.72 -2.26 13.99
CA GLU A 397 15.73 -1.72 14.93
C GLU A 397 14.53 -2.65 15.09
N GLU A 398 14.04 -3.21 13.99
CA GLU A 398 12.91 -4.13 14.01
C GLU A 398 13.22 -5.42 14.80
N ALA A 399 14.42 -5.98 14.61
CA ALA A 399 14.90 -7.12 15.39
C ALA A 399 15.09 -6.79 16.88
N ILE A 400 15.57 -5.57 17.23
CA ILE A 400 15.66 -5.09 18.61
C ILE A 400 14.27 -4.95 19.24
N HIS A 401 13.32 -4.39 18.51
CA HIS A 401 11.93 -4.27 18.94
C HIS A 401 11.29 -5.64 19.19
N LEU A 402 11.54 -6.60 18.30
CA LEU A 402 11.09 -7.98 18.45
C LEU A 402 11.71 -8.63 19.71
N LEU A 403 12.99 -8.43 19.96
CA LEU A 403 13.67 -8.94 21.15
C LEU A 403 13.05 -8.36 22.44
N LYS A 404 12.85 -7.04 22.50
CA LYS A 404 12.21 -6.35 23.65
C LYS A 404 10.76 -6.82 23.89
N ARG A 405 10.08 -7.26 22.83
CA ARG A 405 8.70 -7.78 22.90
C ARG A 405 8.65 -9.12 23.59
N PHE A 406 9.53 -10.04 23.20
CA PHE A 406 9.50 -11.43 23.65
C PHE A 406 10.46 -11.72 24.81
N VAL A 407 11.35 -10.80 25.18
CA VAL A 407 12.35 -11.03 26.23
C VAL A 407 12.34 -9.89 27.24
N GLU A 408 12.35 -10.25 28.53
CA GLU A 408 12.57 -9.31 29.62
C GLU A 408 14.07 -9.04 29.76
N LEU A 409 14.55 -7.98 29.10
CA LEU A 409 15.93 -7.56 29.15
C LEU A 409 16.26 -6.89 30.50
N PRO A 410 17.49 -7.04 31.00
CA PRO A 410 17.91 -6.35 32.22
C PRO A 410 17.87 -4.82 32.04
N PRO A 411 17.71 -4.06 33.14
CA PRO A 411 17.59 -2.59 33.10
C PRO A 411 18.77 -1.90 32.40
N GLU A 412 19.96 -2.49 32.50
CA GLU A 412 21.22 -2.05 31.89
C GLU A 412 21.18 -2.03 30.36
N LEU A 413 20.45 -2.97 29.74
CA LEU A 413 20.25 -3.05 28.29
C LEU A 413 19.01 -2.28 27.84
N THR A 414 18.08 -2.00 28.75
CA THR A 414 16.80 -1.36 28.43
C THR A 414 16.92 0.17 28.35
N ARG A 415 17.87 0.77 29.08
CA ARG A 415 18.09 2.24 29.14
C ARG A 415 19.10 2.78 28.13
N ALA A 416 19.78 1.93 27.38
CA ALA A 416 20.72 2.37 26.36
C ALA A 416 19.93 2.93 25.15
N GLU A 417 20.23 4.17 24.75
CA GLU A 417 19.66 4.79 23.53
C GLU A 417 20.04 4.00 22.28
N ASP A 418 21.23 3.38 22.27
CA ASP A 418 21.68 2.43 21.25
C ASP A 418 21.99 1.07 21.89
N LEU A 419 21.18 0.04 21.65
CA LEU A 419 21.52 -1.33 22.04
C LEU A 419 22.66 -1.85 21.17
N ASP A 420 23.90 -1.73 21.66
CA ASP A 420 25.08 -2.31 21.03
C ASP A 420 24.97 -3.84 20.93
N ALA A 421 25.09 -4.36 19.71
CA ALA A 421 25.05 -5.78 19.37
C ALA A 421 26.09 -6.59 20.18
N SER A 422 27.24 -6.00 20.50
CA SER A 422 28.29 -6.64 21.28
C SER A 422 27.85 -6.92 22.72
N ARG A 423 27.12 -5.96 23.33
CA ARG A 423 26.56 -6.10 24.67
C ARG A 423 25.44 -7.15 24.70
N LEU A 424 24.56 -7.13 23.71
CA LEU A 424 23.50 -8.14 23.54
C LEU A 424 24.06 -9.56 23.39
N ALA A 425 25.08 -9.75 22.55
CA ALA A 425 25.73 -11.04 22.38
C ALA A 425 26.39 -11.53 23.68
N SER A 426 27.02 -10.63 24.43
CA SER A 426 27.62 -10.95 25.73
C SER A 426 26.59 -11.37 26.78
N TRP A 427 25.43 -10.71 26.80
CA TRP A 427 24.31 -11.03 27.68
C TRP A 427 23.68 -12.37 27.30
N TRP A 428 23.41 -12.61 26.01
CA TRP A 428 22.86 -13.88 25.52
C TRP A 428 23.74 -15.07 25.92
N LYS A 429 25.08 -14.93 25.82
CA LYS A 429 26.02 -15.97 26.24
C LYS A 429 25.96 -16.29 27.74
N LYS A 430 25.65 -15.31 28.59
CA LYS A 430 25.57 -15.46 30.05
C LYS A 430 24.19 -15.94 30.52
N ALA A 431 23.13 -15.33 30.02
CA ALA A 431 21.77 -15.49 30.55
C ALA A 431 20.82 -16.27 29.62
N GLY A 432 21.14 -16.41 28.32
CA GLY A 432 20.24 -17.02 27.34
C GLY A 432 19.85 -18.48 27.67
N LYS A 433 20.73 -19.23 28.34
CA LYS A 433 20.44 -20.60 28.79
C LYS A 433 19.46 -20.67 29.95
N GLN A 434 19.29 -19.59 30.71
CA GLN A 434 18.44 -19.51 31.89
C GLN A 434 17.06 -18.93 31.58
N LEU A 435 16.84 -18.42 30.36
CA LEU A 435 15.55 -17.89 29.95
C LEU A 435 14.48 -18.99 29.89
N VAL A 436 13.39 -18.75 30.60
CA VAL A 436 12.20 -19.58 30.62
C VAL A 436 11.01 -18.73 30.17
N TRP A 437 10.08 -19.35 29.45
CA TRP A 437 8.84 -18.68 29.05
C TRP A 437 7.95 -18.41 30.27
N ASP A 438 7.68 -17.14 30.55
CA ASP A 438 6.69 -16.69 31.52
C ASP A 438 5.31 -16.59 30.84
N PRO A 439 4.35 -17.48 31.16
CA PRO A 439 3.03 -17.47 30.55
C PRO A 439 2.17 -16.26 30.97
N LYS A 440 2.48 -15.58 32.09
CA LYS A 440 1.73 -14.39 32.54
C LYS A 440 2.17 -13.13 31.80
N LYS A 441 3.48 -12.99 31.55
CA LYS A 441 4.04 -11.84 30.84
C LYS A 441 4.11 -12.03 29.32
N HIS A 442 3.90 -13.26 28.83
CA HIS A 442 4.10 -13.65 27.43
C HIS A 442 5.52 -13.34 26.93
N ARG A 443 6.52 -13.54 27.80
CA ARG A 443 7.93 -13.22 27.53
C ARG A 443 8.85 -14.28 28.11
N PHE A 444 10.04 -14.41 27.54
CA PHE A 444 11.17 -15.10 28.13
C PHE A 444 11.79 -14.24 29.22
N ALA A 445 11.89 -14.79 30.43
CA ALA A 445 12.50 -14.14 31.58
C ALA A 445 13.49 -15.09 32.27
N SER A 446 14.48 -14.53 32.96
CA SER A 446 15.39 -15.31 33.80
C SER A 446 14.72 -15.60 35.14
N PRO A 447 14.83 -16.81 35.73
CA PRO A 447 14.33 -17.09 37.06
C PRO A 447 15.07 -16.20 38.08
N GLY A 448 14.39 -15.16 38.58
CA GLY A 448 14.95 -14.19 39.52
C GLY A 448 14.77 -12.71 39.14
N ASN A 449 14.13 -12.41 38.00
CA ASN A 449 13.76 -11.05 37.59
C ASN A 449 12.24 -10.85 37.53
#